data_AF-A0A495KGQ7-F1
#
_entry.id   AF-A0A495KGQ7-F1
#
_cell.length_a   1.000
_cell.length_b   1.000
_cell.length_c   1.000
_cell.angle_alpha   90.00
_cell.angle_beta   90.00
_cell.angle_gamma   90.00
#
_symmetry.space_group_name_H-M   'P 1'
#
loop_
_entity.id
_entity.type
_entity.pdbx_description
1 polymer ?
#
loop_
_entity_poly.entity_id
_entity_poly.type
_entity_poly.pdbx_seq_one_letter_code
_entity_poly.pdbx_strand_id
1 'polypeptide(L)'
;MKKLIAALTIMLAFTINANAQDKKSATAAEKAKSESINKQFTSVEKAKKEATELTLLLGLSDTQNADFYRLFEQKHRTLESNLTPERKAELARVIEAKIRASLDENQMGKLEKNPELLQKLIN
;
A
#
# COMPACT_ATOMS: atom_id res chain seq x y z
N MET A 1 19.96 44.25 8.98
CA MET A 1 21.38 43.87 8.76
C MET A 1 21.44 42.37 8.54
N LYS A 2 21.67 41.96 7.28
CA LYS A 2 21.48 40.60 6.75
C LYS A 2 22.80 39.83 6.70
N LYS A 3 23.48 39.51 7.81
CA LYS A 3 24.74 38.72 7.75
C LYS A 3 25.01 37.93 9.03
N LEU A 4 24.20 36.94 9.37
CA LEU A 4 24.53 35.95 10.43
C LEU A 4 23.99 34.54 10.11
N ILE A 5 24.10 34.07 8.86
CA ILE A 5 23.83 32.65 8.51
C ILE A 5 24.95 32.08 7.61
N ALA A 6 26.20 32.48 7.87
CA ALA A 6 27.36 32.06 7.07
C ALA A 6 28.49 31.45 7.91
N ALA A 7 28.19 30.97 9.13
CA ALA A 7 29.20 30.46 10.04
C ALA A 7 28.89 29.08 10.65
N LEU A 8 27.86 28.37 10.16
CA LEU A 8 27.53 27.01 10.62
C LEU A 8 27.66 25.93 9.53
N THR A 9 28.27 26.24 8.40
CA THR A 9 28.43 25.33 7.26
C THR A 9 29.86 24.84 7.05
N ILE A 10 30.84 25.32 7.84
CA ILE A 10 32.27 24.98 7.65
C ILE A 10 32.75 23.84 8.57
N MET A 11 31.97 23.41 9.57
CA MET A 11 32.34 22.32 10.49
C MET A 11 31.83 20.91 10.13
N LEU A 12 31.23 20.70 8.94
CA LEU A 12 30.84 19.35 8.49
C LEU A 12 31.84 18.70 7.51
N ALA A 13 32.97 19.34 7.22
CA ALA A 13 33.87 18.90 6.14
C ALA A 13 34.99 17.91 6.55
N PHE A 14 35.08 17.46 7.81
CA PHE A 14 36.23 16.64 8.26
C PHE A 14 35.91 15.34 9.02
N THR A 15 34.73 14.75 8.90
CA THR A 15 34.44 13.44 9.54
C THR A 15 34.16 12.29 8.58
N ILE A 16 34.61 12.36 7.33
CA ILE A 16 34.68 11.18 6.47
C ILE A 16 36.15 10.75 6.38
N ASN A 17 36.57 9.89 7.31
CA ASN A 17 37.73 9.05 7.10
C ASN A 17 37.42 7.60 7.51
N ALA A 18 37.72 6.67 6.59
CA ALA A 18 37.70 5.22 6.72
C ALA A 18 36.33 4.48 6.77
N ASN A 19 35.76 4.23 5.58
CA ASN A 19 35.34 2.88 5.15
C ASN A 19 35.05 2.87 3.63
N ALA A 20 36.12 2.75 2.84
CA ALA A 20 36.08 2.82 1.37
C ALA A 20 35.91 1.45 0.68
N GLN A 21 35.41 0.43 1.38
CA GLN A 21 35.16 -0.90 0.81
C GLN A 21 33.67 -1.29 0.65
N ASP A 22 32.72 -0.43 1.04
CA ASP A 22 31.27 -0.73 1.03
C ASP A 22 30.41 0.07 0.02
N LYS A 23 31.02 0.73 -0.98
CA LYS A 23 30.27 1.65 -1.88
C LYS A 23 29.25 0.99 -2.82
N LYS A 24 29.27 -0.34 -2.99
CA LYS A 24 28.32 -1.06 -3.83
C LYS A 24 27.06 -1.53 -3.05
N SER A 25 27.17 -1.71 -1.74
CA SER A 25 26.07 -2.21 -0.90
C SER A 25 25.17 -1.10 -0.34
N ALA A 26 25.73 0.07 0.00
CA ALA A 26 24.95 1.19 0.54
C ALA A 26 23.92 1.76 -0.46
N THR A 27 24.31 1.89 -1.73
CA THR A 27 23.42 2.39 -2.80
C THR A 27 22.32 1.39 -3.20
N ALA A 28 22.58 0.09 -3.07
CA ALA A 28 21.56 -0.95 -3.31
C ALA A 28 20.55 -1.02 -2.16
N ALA A 29 21.03 -0.93 -0.90
CA ALA A 29 20.17 -0.93 0.28
C ALA A 29 19.27 0.32 0.36
N GLU A 30 19.80 1.51 0.04
CA GLU A 30 19.03 2.76 -0.02
C GLU A 30 17.98 2.74 -1.14
N LYS A 31 18.32 2.20 -2.32
CA LYS A 31 17.38 2.04 -3.43
C LYS A 31 16.27 1.02 -3.11
N ALA A 32 16.62 -0.13 -2.52
CA ALA A 32 15.65 -1.14 -2.11
C ALA A 32 14.69 -0.61 -1.03
N LYS A 33 15.21 0.20 -0.10
CA LYS A 33 14.38 0.87 0.93
C LYS A 33 13.43 1.90 0.30
N SER A 34 13.92 2.74 -0.62
CA SER A 34 13.09 3.72 -1.34
C SER A 34 12.00 3.05 -2.18
N GLU A 35 12.32 1.97 -2.88
CA GLU A 35 11.36 1.21 -3.68
C GLU A 35 10.30 0.52 -2.80
N SER A 36 10.70 -0.03 -1.66
CA SER A 36 9.77 -0.63 -0.69
C SER A 36 8.82 0.41 -0.08
N ILE A 37 9.33 1.61 0.23
CA ILE A 37 8.51 2.73 0.71
C ILE A 37 7.51 3.18 -0.36
N ASN A 38 7.95 3.29 -1.62
CA ASN A 38 7.08 3.68 -2.72
C ASN A 38 5.95 2.67 -2.93
N LYS A 39 6.28 1.37 -2.98
CA LYS A 39 5.31 0.27 -3.08
C LYS A 39 4.27 0.36 -1.96
N GLN A 40 4.72 0.41 -0.70
CA GLN A 40 3.84 0.55 0.44
C GLN A 40 2.89 1.77 0.33
N PHE A 41 3.39 2.92 -0.13
CA PHE A 41 2.56 4.10 -0.33
C PHE A 41 1.47 3.85 -1.39
N THR A 42 1.82 3.25 -2.53
CA THR A 42 0.85 2.90 -3.58
C THR A 42 -0.19 1.88 -3.12
N SER A 43 0.20 0.90 -2.29
CA SER A 43 -0.73 -0.06 -1.69
C SER A 43 -1.78 0.61 -0.82
N VAL A 44 -1.35 1.55 0.03
CA VAL A 44 -2.25 2.30 0.93
C VAL A 44 -3.25 3.15 0.14
N GLU A 45 -2.80 3.84 -0.91
CA GLU A 45 -3.68 4.67 -1.74
C GLU A 45 -4.74 3.85 -2.48
N LYS A 46 -4.34 2.72 -3.09
CA LYS A 46 -5.28 1.82 -3.79
C LYS A 46 -6.30 1.22 -2.82
N ALA A 47 -5.84 0.75 -1.67
CA ALA A 47 -6.71 0.19 -0.64
C ALA A 47 -7.74 1.20 -0.13
N LYS A 48 -7.29 2.44 0.13
CA LYS A 48 -8.19 3.52 0.56
C LYS A 48 -9.23 3.86 -0.49
N LYS A 49 -8.83 3.91 -1.77
CA LYS A 49 -9.74 4.17 -2.88
C LYS A 49 -10.80 3.07 -3.00
N GLU A 50 -10.39 1.81 -2.96
CA GLU A 50 -11.29 0.65 -3.03
C GLU A 50 -12.30 0.62 -1.88
N ALA A 51 -11.84 0.83 -0.63
CA ALA A 51 -12.72 0.91 0.52
C ALA A 51 -13.71 2.08 0.42
N THR A 52 -13.26 3.23 -0.07
CA THR A 52 -14.13 4.41 -0.27
C THR A 52 -15.20 4.13 -1.33
N GLU A 53 -14.83 3.55 -2.48
CA GLU A 53 -15.80 3.19 -3.53
C GLU A 53 -16.83 2.18 -3.04
N LEU A 54 -16.40 1.17 -2.28
CA LEU A 54 -17.30 0.19 -1.67
C LEU A 54 -18.25 0.85 -0.65
N THR A 55 -17.74 1.74 0.20
CA THR A 55 -18.55 2.51 1.15
C THR A 55 -19.57 3.40 0.46
N LEU A 56 -19.18 4.09 -0.62
CA LEU A 56 -20.09 4.93 -1.40
C LEU A 56 -21.21 4.11 -2.05
N LEU A 57 -20.91 2.90 -2.54
CA LEU A 57 -21.93 2.02 -3.12
C LEU A 57 -22.90 1.48 -2.06
N LEU A 58 -22.38 1.04 -0.92
CA LEU A 58 -23.13 0.22 0.04
C LEU A 58 -23.61 0.98 1.28
N GLY A 59 -23.17 2.22 1.47
CA GLY A 59 -23.48 3.01 2.67
C GLY A 59 -22.85 2.42 3.94
N LEU A 60 -21.61 1.91 3.84
CA LEU A 60 -20.93 1.28 4.96
C LEU A 60 -20.62 2.27 6.09
N SER A 61 -20.65 1.78 7.33
CA SER A 61 -20.18 2.54 8.49
C SER A 61 -18.67 2.81 8.42
N ASP A 62 -18.19 3.77 9.22
CA ASP A 62 -16.75 4.08 9.34
C ASP A 62 -15.94 2.86 9.80
N THR A 63 -16.49 2.04 10.70
CA THR A 63 -15.87 0.79 11.16
C THR A 63 -15.73 -0.21 10.00
N GLN A 64 -16.80 -0.44 9.24
CA GLN A 64 -16.77 -1.32 8.08
C GLN A 64 -15.80 -0.80 7.01
N ASN A 65 -15.79 0.50 6.75
CA ASN A 65 -14.83 1.11 5.82
C ASN A 65 -13.38 0.84 6.26
N ALA A 66 -13.07 1.03 7.54
CA ALA A 66 -11.74 0.77 8.08
C ALA A 66 -11.34 -0.71 7.97
N ASP A 67 -12.28 -1.62 8.19
CA ASP A 67 -12.02 -3.06 8.07
C ASP A 67 -11.77 -3.49 6.62
N PHE A 68 -12.57 -2.99 5.67
CA PHE A 68 -12.32 -3.19 4.24
C PHE A 68 -11.02 -2.55 3.77
N TYR A 69 -10.69 -1.35 4.26
CA TYR A 69 -9.41 -0.71 4.00
C TYR A 69 -8.23 -1.63 4.40
N ARG A 70 -8.28 -2.22 5.61
CA ARG A 70 -7.24 -3.16 6.07
C ARG A 70 -7.16 -4.42 5.20
N LEU A 71 -8.32 -4.95 4.79
CA LEU A 71 -8.38 -6.10 3.88
C LEU A 71 -7.70 -5.78 2.54
N PHE A 72 -8.00 -4.64 1.94
CA PHE A 72 -7.43 -4.23 0.66
C PHE A 72 -5.96 -3.83 0.78
N GLU A 73 -5.54 -3.23 1.90
CA GLU A 73 -4.12 -2.96 2.16
C GLU A 73 -3.34 -4.27 2.23
N GLN A 74 -3.86 -5.28 2.94
CA GLN A 74 -3.27 -6.62 2.97
C GLN A 74 -3.22 -7.25 1.58
N LYS A 75 -4.28 -7.14 0.78
CA LYS A 75 -4.31 -7.61 -0.62
C LYS A 75 -3.17 -6.99 -1.43
N HIS A 76 -3.08 -5.66 -1.48
CA HIS A 76 -2.07 -4.96 -2.29
C HIS A 76 -0.64 -5.26 -1.81
N ARG A 77 -0.38 -5.29 -0.50
CA ARG A 77 0.92 -5.71 0.05
C ARG A 77 1.29 -7.15 -0.33
N THR A 78 0.30 -8.04 -0.41
CA THR A 78 0.54 -9.43 -0.82
C THR A 78 0.85 -9.50 -2.32
N LEU A 79 0.16 -8.70 -3.14
CA LEU A 79 0.40 -8.58 -4.59
C LEU A 79 1.74 -7.94 -4.95
N GLU A 80 2.35 -7.15 -4.05
CA GLU A 80 3.72 -6.66 -4.21
C GLU A 80 4.77 -7.78 -4.13
N SER A 81 4.39 -8.94 -3.59
CA SER A 81 5.22 -10.14 -3.65
C SER A 81 5.17 -10.74 -5.06
N ASN A 82 6.25 -11.39 -5.50
CA ASN A 82 6.32 -12.02 -6.81
C ASN A 82 5.51 -13.34 -6.85
N LEU A 83 4.19 -13.24 -6.73
CA LEU A 83 3.25 -14.36 -6.69
C LEU A 83 3.09 -15.02 -8.07
N THR A 84 3.01 -16.34 -8.07
CA THR A 84 2.61 -17.10 -9.26
C THR A 84 1.15 -16.80 -9.63
N PRO A 85 0.73 -17.03 -10.88
CA PRO A 85 -0.67 -16.87 -11.28
C PRO A 85 -1.67 -17.63 -10.40
N GLU A 86 -1.33 -18.85 -9.99
CA GLU A 86 -2.16 -19.70 -9.12
C GLU A 86 -2.31 -19.07 -7.73
N ARG A 87 -1.25 -18.48 -7.21
CA ARG A 87 -1.30 -17.77 -5.91
C ARG A 87 -2.10 -16.48 -5.98
N LYS A 88 -2.08 -15.78 -7.12
CA LYS A 88 -2.94 -14.61 -7.34
C LYS A 88 -4.42 -15.01 -7.42
N ALA A 89 -4.73 -16.09 -8.13
CA ALA A 89 -6.09 -16.62 -8.20
C ALA A 89 -6.62 -17.04 -6.82
N GLU A 90 -5.79 -17.73 -6.02
CA GLU A 90 -6.17 -18.09 -4.65
C GLU A 90 -6.34 -16.87 -3.75
N LEU A 91 -5.47 -15.84 -3.89
CA LEU A 91 -5.65 -14.58 -3.17
C LEU A 91 -6.99 -13.94 -3.53
N ALA A 92 -7.33 -13.83 -4.81
CA ALA A 92 -8.60 -13.27 -5.26
C ALA A 92 -9.80 -14.04 -4.68
N ARG A 93 -9.75 -15.38 -4.68
CA ARG A 93 -10.78 -16.23 -4.05
C ARG A 93 -10.94 -15.96 -2.57
N VAL A 94 -9.83 -15.82 -1.83
CA VAL A 94 -9.85 -15.52 -0.40
C VAL A 94 -10.40 -14.12 -0.12
N ILE A 95 -10.02 -13.12 -0.92
CA ILE A 95 -10.55 -11.76 -0.81
C ILE A 95 -12.06 -11.75 -1.08
N GLU A 96 -12.52 -12.41 -2.14
CA GLU A 96 -13.95 -12.52 -2.45
C GLU A 96 -14.73 -13.18 -1.30
N ALA A 97 -14.22 -14.29 -0.77
CA ALA A 97 -14.86 -15.00 0.35
C ALA A 97 -14.97 -14.11 1.60
N LYS A 98 -13.94 -13.29 1.90
CA LYS A 98 -13.97 -12.33 3.00
C LYS A 98 -14.98 -11.21 2.77
N ILE A 99 -15.05 -10.66 1.55
CA ILE A 99 -16.07 -9.65 1.20
C ILE A 99 -17.47 -10.22 1.41
N ARG A 100 -17.75 -11.42 0.87
CA ARG A 100 -19.05 -12.08 1.03
C ARG A 100 -19.39 -12.37 2.48
N ALA A 101 -18.42 -12.71 3.31
CA ALA A 101 -18.63 -12.98 4.74
C ALA A 101 -18.84 -11.70 5.58
N SER A 102 -18.36 -10.55 5.11
CA SER A 102 -18.43 -9.27 5.81
C SER A 102 -19.66 -8.42 5.47
N LEU A 103 -20.34 -8.71 4.36
CA LEU A 103 -21.51 -7.97 3.88
C LEU A 103 -22.80 -8.75 4.16
N ASP A 104 -23.89 -8.04 4.43
CA ASP A 104 -25.21 -8.66 4.45
C ASP A 104 -25.72 -8.97 3.02
N GLU A 105 -26.82 -9.72 2.91
CA GLU A 105 -27.38 -10.14 1.61
C GLU A 105 -27.77 -8.96 0.71
N ASN A 106 -28.28 -7.86 1.28
CA ASN A 106 -28.67 -6.68 0.51
C ASN A 106 -27.43 -5.95 -0.03
N GLN A 107 -26.43 -5.77 0.83
CA GLN A 107 -25.14 -5.18 0.47
C GLN A 107 -24.42 -6.01 -0.60
N MET A 108 -24.35 -7.33 -0.43
CA MET A 108 -23.73 -8.20 -1.42
C MET A 108 -24.51 -8.18 -2.75
N GLY A 109 -25.84 -8.24 -2.70
CA GLY A 109 -26.66 -8.16 -3.91
C GLY A 109 -26.53 -6.83 -4.67
N LYS A 110 -26.26 -5.71 -3.98
CA LYS A 110 -25.92 -4.43 -4.63
C LYS A 110 -24.53 -4.48 -5.28
N LEU A 111 -23.55 -5.08 -4.61
CA LEU A 111 -22.20 -5.22 -5.15
C LEU A 111 -22.15 -6.14 -6.38
N GLU A 112 -22.88 -7.26 -6.37
CA GLU A 112 -22.94 -8.19 -7.50
C GLU A 112 -23.57 -7.56 -8.77
N LYS A 113 -24.43 -6.54 -8.59
CA LYS A 113 -24.95 -5.73 -9.69
C LYS A 113 -23.92 -4.75 -10.27
N ASN A 114 -22.76 -4.60 -9.63
CA ASN A 114 -21.62 -3.84 -10.12
C ASN A 114 -20.40 -4.78 -10.32
N PRO A 115 -20.41 -5.62 -11.37
CA PRO A 115 -19.37 -6.61 -11.60
C PRO A 115 -17.99 -5.98 -11.84
N GLU A 116 -17.94 -4.75 -12.38
CA GLU A 116 -16.68 -4.01 -12.57
C GLU A 116 -16.02 -3.68 -11.23
N LEU A 117 -16.79 -3.13 -10.28
CA LEU A 117 -16.28 -2.86 -8.95
C LEU A 117 -15.91 -4.17 -8.24
N LEU A 118 -16.75 -5.21 -8.30
CA LEU A 118 -16.43 -6.50 -7.67
C LEU A 118 -15.10 -7.08 -8.19
N GLN A 119 -14.89 -7.08 -9.51
CA GLN A 119 -13.64 -7.55 -10.12
C GLN A 119 -12.43 -6.73 -9.67
N LYS A 120 -12.59 -5.42 -9.51
CA LYS A 120 -11.53 -4.55 -8.99
C LYS A 120 -11.22 -4.84 -7.51
N LEU A 121 -12.22 -5.12 -6.69
CA LEU A 121 -12.01 -5.38 -5.26
C LEU A 121 -11.27 -6.70 -5.00
N ILE A 122 -11.51 -7.72 -5.82
CA ILE A 122 -10.88 -9.05 -5.65
C ILE A 122 -9.47 -9.16 -6.26
N ASN A 123 -9.14 -8.34 -7.27
CA ASN A 123 -7.87 -8.43 -8.01
C ASN A 123 -6.84 -7.36 -7.59
#